data_AF-A0A672Q7W1-F1
#
_entry.id   AF-A0A672Q7W1-F1
#
_cell.length_a   1.000
_cell.length_b   1.000
_cell.length_c   1.000
_cell.angle_alpha   90.00
_cell.angle_beta   90.00
_cell.angle_gamma   90.00
#
_symmetry.space_group_name_H-M   'P 1'
#
loop_
_entity.id
_entity.type
_entity.pdbx_description
1 polymer ?
#
loop_
_entity_poly.entity_id
_entity_poly.type
_entity_poly.pdbx_seq_one_letter_code
_entity_poly.pdbx_strand_id
1 'polypeptide(L)'
;MVTMVSVIAVPRVSSLLKALNKSNERVLALGACFNEQADSHLICVQTADGQYQTQAISIHSQPRRVTGSCFFVFSGALKPSAGYLAKSSIVEDGLMVQVTMETMAELRRSLRDMKDFTVTCGKLHPAERQEYVHIQWQDEEPCFNKGIISPIDGKSMESLTNSKTHQRLEYRASGKLIRWTEVFYFLKDQHPNGLNHTSHNRLTERLARAFCLALCQSLCLLKEDGMTKLALRVTLDGQKVRQRPHRAAYFSSLVDSLLLTVTGSGVTASNDFKNY
;
A
#
# COMPACT_ATOMS: atom_id res chain seq x y z
N MET A 1 14.20 -27.26 19.68
CA MET A 1 15.00 -27.09 18.45
C MET A 1 14.10 -26.42 17.42
N VAL A 2 14.40 -25.18 17.01
CA VAL A 2 13.47 -24.35 16.24
C VAL A 2 13.65 -24.61 14.76
N THR A 3 12.59 -24.99 14.06
CA THR A 3 12.54 -25.05 12.59
C THR A 3 12.22 -23.64 12.07
N MET A 4 13.00 -23.13 11.11
CA MET A 4 12.68 -21.85 10.48
C MET A 4 11.49 -22.03 9.54
N VAL A 5 10.43 -21.28 9.79
CA VAL A 5 9.22 -21.23 8.96
C VAL A 5 9.02 -19.78 8.54
N SER A 6 9.11 -19.52 7.24
CA SER A 6 8.88 -18.19 6.67
C SER A 6 7.48 -18.16 6.07
N VAL A 7 6.66 -17.18 6.47
CA VAL A 7 5.34 -16.94 5.90
C VAL A 7 5.36 -15.62 5.13
N ILE A 8 5.03 -15.69 3.84
CA ILE A 8 4.91 -14.53 2.96
C ILE A 8 3.42 -14.30 2.73
N ALA A 9 2.90 -13.27 3.38
CA ALA A 9 1.53 -12.80 3.21
C ALA A 9 1.41 -12.00 1.90
N VAL A 10 0.57 -12.47 0.98
CA VAL A 10 0.35 -11.83 -0.31
C VAL A 10 -1.07 -11.27 -0.36
N PRO A 11 -1.24 -9.93 -0.43
CA PRO A 11 -2.57 -9.34 -0.54
C PRO A 11 -3.11 -9.51 -1.96
N ARG A 12 -4.44 -9.65 -2.09
CA ARG A 12 -5.15 -9.77 -3.38
C ARG A 12 -5.22 -8.44 -4.15
N VAL A 13 -4.07 -7.94 -4.57
CA VAL A 13 -3.95 -6.64 -5.26
C VAL A 13 -3.51 -6.85 -6.70
N SER A 14 -4.14 -6.12 -7.64
CA SER A 14 -3.79 -6.12 -9.07
C SER A 14 -2.31 -5.78 -9.36
N SER A 15 -1.65 -5.10 -8.43
CA SER A 15 -0.22 -4.74 -8.49
C SER A 15 0.70 -5.97 -8.48
N LEU A 16 0.33 -7.08 -7.85
CA LEU A 16 1.16 -8.29 -7.86
C LEU A 16 1.26 -8.89 -9.26
N LEU A 17 0.13 -9.01 -9.97
CA LEU A 17 0.11 -9.52 -11.35
C LEU A 17 0.95 -8.62 -12.27
N LYS A 18 0.92 -7.30 -12.05
CA LYS A 18 1.80 -6.36 -12.78
C LYS A 18 3.28 -6.62 -12.46
N ALA A 19 3.63 -6.87 -11.20
CA ALA A 19 5.00 -7.19 -10.80
C ALA A 19 5.47 -8.51 -11.43
N LEU A 20 4.64 -9.55 -11.39
CA LEU A 20 4.92 -10.85 -12.01
C LEU A 20 5.20 -10.71 -13.52
N ASN A 21 4.36 -9.97 -14.24
CA ASN A 21 4.49 -9.79 -15.70
C ASN A 21 5.69 -8.92 -16.10
N LYS A 22 6.17 -8.04 -15.22
CA LYS A 22 7.35 -7.19 -15.46
C LYS A 22 8.67 -7.80 -14.96
N SER A 23 8.60 -8.83 -14.14
CA SER A 23 9.78 -9.48 -13.55
C SER A 23 10.49 -10.40 -14.54
N ASN A 24 11.81 -10.52 -14.41
CA ASN A 24 12.62 -11.46 -15.19
C ASN A 24 12.21 -12.91 -14.90
N GLU A 25 12.16 -13.80 -15.88
CA GLU A 25 11.70 -15.18 -15.66
C GLU A 25 12.52 -16.02 -14.65
N ARG A 26 13.71 -15.58 -14.26
CA ARG A 26 14.54 -16.29 -13.27
C ARG A 26 14.48 -15.65 -11.89
N VAL A 27 13.96 -14.43 -11.76
CA VAL A 27 13.99 -13.68 -10.50
C VAL A 27 12.63 -13.06 -10.22
N LEU A 28 12.11 -13.28 -9.02
CA LEU A 28 10.93 -12.60 -8.52
C LEU A 28 11.29 -11.91 -7.21
N ALA A 29 11.34 -10.57 -7.23
CA ALA A 29 11.61 -9.75 -6.06
C ALA A 29 10.34 -8.99 -5.64
N LEU A 30 10.03 -9.03 -4.35
CA LEU A 30 8.86 -8.41 -3.76
C LEU A 30 9.28 -7.60 -2.53
N GLY A 31 8.89 -6.33 -2.47
CA GLY A 31 8.99 -5.54 -1.24
C GLY A 31 7.90 -5.94 -0.25
N ALA A 32 8.21 -5.90 1.03
CA ALA A 32 7.30 -6.22 2.11
C ALA A 32 6.87 -4.95 2.86
N CYS A 33 5.67 -4.97 3.44
CA CYS A 33 5.21 -3.95 4.37
C CYS A 33 5.67 -4.30 5.79
N PHE A 34 5.67 -3.30 6.68
CA PHE A 34 5.91 -3.52 8.10
C PHE A 34 4.86 -4.49 8.68
N ASN A 35 5.33 -5.56 9.32
CA ASN A 35 4.48 -6.53 10.00
C ASN A 35 4.28 -6.17 11.47
N GLU A 36 3.15 -5.55 11.81
CA GLU A 36 2.80 -5.18 13.19
C GLU A 36 2.65 -6.40 14.14
N GLN A 37 2.41 -7.60 13.61
CA GLN A 37 2.26 -8.81 14.41
C GLN A 37 3.60 -9.48 14.75
N ALA A 38 4.71 -9.02 14.16
CA ALA A 38 6.04 -9.55 14.45
C ALA A 38 6.62 -8.94 15.74
N ASP A 39 7.28 -9.76 16.55
CA ASP A 39 7.95 -9.33 17.78
C ASP A 39 9.36 -8.75 17.53
N SER A 40 9.84 -8.85 16.30
CA SER A 40 11.12 -8.33 15.84
C SER A 40 11.12 -8.08 14.33
N HIS A 41 12.05 -7.26 13.85
CA HIS A 41 12.29 -7.06 12.41
C HIS A 41 13.78 -7.07 12.10
N LEU A 42 14.13 -7.62 10.94
CA LEU A 42 15.47 -7.49 10.37
C LEU A 42 15.73 -6.03 9.99
N ILE A 43 16.96 -5.60 10.20
CA ILE A 43 17.46 -4.29 9.77
C ILE A 43 18.83 -4.46 9.10
N CYS A 44 19.09 -3.62 8.11
CA CYS A 44 20.39 -3.52 7.47
C CYS A 44 21.11 -2.30 8.03
N VAL A 45 22.27 -2.51 8.66
CA VAL A 45 23.08 -1.45 9.25
C VAL A 45 24.33 -1.26 8.41
N GLN A 46 24.53 -0.03 7.93
CA GLN A 46 25.79 0.36 7.32
C GLN A 46 26.80 0.73 8.42
N THR A 47 27.91 0.03 8.43
CA THR A 47 29.05 0.26 9.34
C THR A 47 29.87 1.47 8.89
N ALA A 48 30.75 1.98 9.77
CA ALA A 48 31.57 3.15 9.48
C ALA A 48 32.54 2.95 8.29
N ASP A 49 32.93 1.71 8.04
CA ASP A 49 33.73 1.24 6.92
C ASP A 49 32.91 1.02 5.63
N GLY A 50 31.61 1.35 5.65
CA GLY A 50 30.72 1.29 4.48
C GLY A 50 30.17 -0.09 4.17
N GLN A 51 30.50 -1.11 4.98
CA GLN A 51 29.98 -2.48 4.85
C GLN A 51 28.58 -2.59 5.44
N TYR A 52 27.75 -3.47 4.86
CA TYR A 52 26.39 -3.74 5.34
C TYR A 52 26.35 -4.99 6.21
N GLN A 53 25.62 -4.92 7.32
CA GLN A 53 25.41 -6.03 8.24
C GLN A 53 23.93 -6.18 8.59
N THR A 54 23.47 -7.42 8.63
CA THR A 54 22.14 -7.77 9.12
C THR A 54 22.12 -7.74 10.65
N GLN A 55 21.16 -7.00 11.21
CA GLN A 55 20.80 -7.08 12.63
C GLN A 55 19.29 -7.30 12.75
N ALA A 56 18.78 -7.47 13.98
CA ALA A 56 17.35 -7.45 14.21
C ALA A 56 17.01 -6.71 15.50
N ILE A 57 15.99 -5.86 15.43
CA ILE A 57 15.42 -5.13 16.57
C ILE A 57 14.26 -5.93 17.14
N SER A 58 14.07 -5.92 18.45
CA SER A 58 12.97 -6.61 19.12
C SER A 58 12.29 -5.69 20.12
N ILE A 59 10.96 -5.82 20.24
CA ILE A 59 10.13 -4.94 21.06
C ILE A 59 10.26 -5.22 22.57
N HIS A 60 10.69 -6.44 22.97
CA HIS A 60 10.60 -6.87 24.38
C HIS A 60 11.86 -7.51 24.98
N SER A 61 13.02 -7.45 24.31
CA SER A 61 14.25 -8.17 24.75
C SER A 61 14.03 -9.67 25.04
N GLN A 62 12.95 -10.26 24.53
CA GLN A 62 12.60 -11.68 24.65
C GLN A 62 13.19 -12.47 23.48
N PRO A 63 13.32 -13.81 23.61
CA PRO A 63 13.65 -14.67 22.48
C PRO A 63 12.69 -14.44 21.31
N ARG A 64 13.24 -14.15 20.13
CA ARG A 64 12.47 -13.83 18.91
C ARG A 64 11.66 -15.04 18.47
N ARG A 65 10.38 -14.83 18.16
CA ARG A 65 9.48 -15.90 17.67
C ARG A 65 9.03 -15.64 16.24
N VAL A 66 8.73 -14.39 15.92
CA VAL A 66 8.29 -13.92 14.61
C VAL A 66 9.13 -12.70 14.26
N THR A 67 10.00 -12.86 13.26
CA THR A 67 10.84 -11.77 12.76
C THR A 67 10.35 -11.36 11.36
N GLY A 68 9.96 -10.09 11.21
CA GLY A 68 9.63 -9.50 9.92
C GLY A 68 10.86 -9.16 9.08
N SER A 69 10.69 -9.07 7.77
CA SER A 69 11.73 -8.69 6.80
C SER A 69 11.21 -7.64 5.82
N CYS A 70 12.11 -6.88 5.20
CA CYS A 70 11.79 -5.76 4.31
C CYS A 70 11.50 -6.21 2.87
N PHE A 71 12.06 -7.34 2.42
CA PHE A 71 11.84 -7.85 1.07
C PHE A 71 12.03 -9.37 0.99
N PHE A 72 11.55 -9.93 -0.12
CA PHE A 72 11.70 -11.33 -0.48
C PHE A 72 12.19 -11.46 -1.93
N VAL A 73 13.16 -12.33 -2.17
CA VAL A 73 13.67 -12.62 -3.51
C VAL A 73 13.64 -14.12 -3.76
N PHE A 74 12.87 -14.56 -4.76
CA PHE A 74 12.98 -15.91 -5.31
C PHE A 74 13.92 -15.89 -6.50
N SER A 75 14.89 -16.80 -6.51
CA SER A 75 15.90 -16.94 -7.57
C SER A 75 15.91 -18.36 -8.13
N GLY A 76 15.63 -18.50 -9.42
CA GLY A 76 15.65 -19.75 -10.19
C GLY A 76 17.06 -20.26 -10.53
N ALA A 77 18.06 -19.89 -9.73
CA ALA A 77 19.48 -20.18 -10.00
C ALA A 77 19.96 -21.52 -9.40
N LEU A 78 19.09 -22.28 -8.71
CA LEU A 78 19.49 -23.53 -8.10
C LEU A 78 19.68 -24.61 -9.17
N LYS A 79 20.90 -25.12 -9.28
CA LYS A 79 21.22 -26.23 -10.19
C LYS A 79 20.71 -27.56 -9.59
N PRO A 80 20.08 -28.45 -10.39
CA PRO A 80 19.64 -29.76 -9.89
C PRO A 80 20.76 -30.60 -9.27
N SER A 81 21.99 -30.46 -9.78
CA SER A 81 23.17 -31.15 -9.25
C SER A 81 23.67 -30.63 -7.91
N ALA A 82 23.06 -29.57 -7.35
CA ALA A 82 23.50 -29.00 -6.07
C ALA A 82 23.15 -29.89 -4.87
N GLY A 83 22.25 -30.86 -5.01
CA GLY A 83 21.81 -31.73 -3.92
C GLY A 83 20.86 -31.06 -2.92
N TYR A 84 20.23 -29.94 -3.31
CA TYR A 84 19.26 -29.20 -2.51
C TYR A 84 17.90 -29.16 -3.22
N LEU A 85 16.82 -29.19 -2.44
CA LEU A 85 15.46 -28.92 -2.91
C LEU A 85 15.28 -27.42 -3.16
N ALA A 86 15.63 -26.62 -2.15
CA ALA A 86 15.73 -25.18 -2.20
C ALA A 86 16.69 -24.69 -1.11
N LYS A 87 17.17 -23.46 -1.22
CA LYS A 87 17.99 -22.81 -0.18
C LYS A 87 17.33 -21.53 0.28
N SER A 88 17.17 -21.37 1.58
CA SER A 88 16.74 -20.12 2.20
C SER A 88 17.98 -19.43 2.79
N SER A 89 18.03 -18.10 2.72
CA SER A 89 19.11 -17.30 3.32
C SER A 89 18.64 -15.89 3.60
N ILE A 90 19.12 -15.30 4.70
CA ILE A 90 18.90 -13.89 4.99
C ILE A 90 19.97 -13.07 4.27
N VAL A 91 19.55 -12.02 3.57
CA VAL A 91 20.42 -11.09 2.87
C VAL A 91 20.02 -9.70 3.32
N GLU A 92 20.90 -9.01 4.04
CA GLU A 92 20.61 -7.69 4.63
C GLU A 92 19.36 -7.77 5.50
N ASP A 93 18.29 -7.01 5.19
CA ASP A 93 17.01 -7.05 5.89
C ASP A 93 15.93 -7.86 5.15
N GLY A 94 16.31 -8.68 4.17
CA GLY A 94 15.41 -9.50 3.36
C GLY A 94 15.71 -10.99 3.39
N LEU A 95 14.80 -11.76 2.79
CA LEU A 95 14.90 -13.21 2.62
C LEU A 95 15.12 -13.56 1.15
N MET A 96 16.19 -14.28 0.85
CA MET A 96 16.45 -14.86 -0.47
C MET A 96 16.17 -16.37 -0.45
N VAL A 97 15.37 -16.83 -1.41
CA VAL A 97 15.01 -18.24 -1.59
C VAL A 97 15.47 -18.68 -2.99
N GLN A 98 16.48 -19.54 -3.04
CA GLN A 98 16.98 -20.12 -4.27
C GLN A 98 16.24 -21.42 -4.55
N VAL A 99 15.60 -21.50 -5.71
CA VAL A 99 14.80 -22.63 -6.17
C VAL A 99 15.25 -23.05 -7.57
N THR A 100 14.83 -24.24 -8.01
CA THR A 100 15.04 -24.66 -9.40
C THR A 100 14.16 -23.84 -10.35
N MET A 101 14.48 -23.84 -11.65
CA MET A 101 13.63 -23.20 -12.66
C MET A 101 12.23 -23.81 -12.73
N GLU A 102 12.11 -25.11 -12.46
CA GLU A 102 10.83 -25.83 -12.40
C GLU A 102 9.96 -25.31 -11.25
N THR A 103 10.50 -25.28 -10.03
CA THR A 103 9.78 -24.75 -8.86
C THR A 103 9.46 -23.26 -9.01
N MET A 104 10.33 -22.47 -9.66
CA MET A 104 10.03 -21.06 -9.99
C MET A 104 8.83 -20.93 -10.94
N ALA A 105 8.73 -21.80 -11.95
CA ALA A 105 7.61 -21.80 -12.89
C ALA A 105 6.29 -22.16 -12.18
N GLU A 106 6.33 -23.14 -11.26
CA GLU A 106 5.19 -23.54 -10.43
C GLU A 106 4.76 -22.43 -9.47
N LEU A 107 5.70 -21.83 -8.74
CA LEU A 107 5.44 -20.71 -7.84
C LEU A 107 4.68 -19.61 -8.58
N ARG A 108 5.16 -19.20 -9.76
CA ARG A 108 4.49 -18.16 -10.54
C ARG A 108 3.13 -18.57 -11.08
N ARG A 109 2.96 -19.84 -11.43
CA ARG A 109 1.65 -20.37 -11.83
C ARG A 109 0.67 -20.26 -10.65
N SER A 110 1.06 -20.72 -9.47
CA SER A 110 0.24 -20.61 -8.26
C SER A 110 -0.09 -19.15 -7.90
N LEU A 111 0.89 -18.24 -8.01
CA LEU A 111 0.64 -16.81 -7.80
C LEU A 111 -0.33 -16.20 -8.83
N ARG A 112 -0.31 -16.63 -10.09
CA ARG A 112 -1.31 -16.19 -11.09
C ARG A 112 -2.69 -16.75 -10.81
N ASP A 113 -2.75 -17.99 -10.32
CA ASP A 113 -3.98 -18.69 -9.99
C ASP A 113 -4.54 -18.30 -8.62
N MET A 114 -3.91 -17.36 -7.91
CA MET A 114 -4.24 -16.96 -6.54
C MET A 114 -4.29 -18.14 -5.54
N LYS A 115 -3.36 -19.08 -5.71
CA LYS A 115 -3.20 -20.25 -4.84
C LYS A 115 -1.98 -20.11 -3.94
N ASP A 116 -2.12 -20.63 -2.74
CA ASP A 116 -1.01 -20.79 -1.80
C ASP A 116 0.07 -21.70 -2.40
N PHE A 117 1.31 -21.50 -1.95
CA PHE A 117 2.44 -22.29 -2.41
C PHE A 117 3.40 -22.54 -1.25
N THR A 118 4.04 -23.72 -1.22
CA THR A 118 5.04 -24.05 -0.20
C THR A 118 6.32 -24.49 -0.89
N VAL A 119 7.44 -23.90 -0.48
CA VAL A 119 8.79 -24.33 -0.86
C VAL A 119 9.40 -25.06 0.32
N THR A 120 9.81 -26.31 0.09
CA THR A 120 10.61 -27.07 1.05
C THR A 120 12.09 -26.79 0.80
N CYS A 121 12.74 -26.13 1.75
CA CYS A 121 14.16 -25.83 1.73
C CYS A 121 14.96 -26.89 2.48
N GLY A 122 16.21 -27.10 2.05
CA GLY A 122 17.11 -28.10 2.61
C GLY A 122 17.68 -29.04 1.54
N LYS A 123 18.45 -30.03 1.99
CA LYS A 123 19.05 -31.04 1.11
C LYS A 123 18.02 -32.04 0.60
N LEU A 124 18.31 -32.65 -0.54
CA LEU A 124 17.48 -33.67 -1.17
C LEU A 124 17.30 -34.93 -0.29
N HIS A 125 18.32 -35.25 0.52
CA HIS A 125 18.30 -36.39 1.42
C HIS A 125 17.80 -35.97 2.81
N PRO A 126 16.77 -36.65 3.36
CA PRO A 126 16.08 -36.24 4.59
C PRO A 126 16.87 -36.47 5.90
N ALA A 127 18.18 -36.68 5.82
CA ALA A 127 19.04 -36.82 7.01
C ALA A 127 19.28 -35.46 7.73
N GLU A 128 18.96 -34.34 7.08
CA GLU A 128 19.10 -32.99 7.62
C GLU A 128 17.75 -32.29 7.80
N ARG A 129 17.74 -31.26 8.64
CA ARG A 129 16.54 -30.47 8.95
C ARG A 129 16.03 -29.76 7.71
N GLN A 130 14.72 -29.81 7.51
CA GLN A 130 14.03 -29.04 6.47
C GLN A 130 13.52 -27.72 7.04
N GLU A 131 13.53 -26.71 6.19
CA GLU A 131 12.91 -25.41 6.45
C GLU A 131 11.78 -25.22 5.45
N TYR A 132 10.77 -24.42 5.80
CA TYR A 132 9.62 -24.21 4.95
C TYR A 132 9.42 -22.73 4.67
N VAL A 133 9.15 -22.41 3.41
CA VAL A 133 8.68 -21.09 2.99
C VAL A 133 7.26 -21.26 2.48
N HIS A 134 6.30 -20.73 3.23
CA HIS A 134 4.89 -20.68 2.87
C HIS A 134 4.56 -19.33 2.24
N ILE A 135 3.93 -19.36 1.08
CA ILE A 135 3.36 -18.21 0.41
C ILE A 135 1.85 -18.34 0.54
N GLN A 136 1.24 -17.43 1.30
CA GLN A 136 -0.16 -17.50 1.69
C GLN A 136 -0.91 -16.26 1.21
N TRP A 137 -2.02 -16.49 0.53
CA TRP A 137 -2.96 -15.43 0.19
C TRP A 137 -3.76 -15.04 1.41
N GLN A 138 -3.77 -13.74 1.72
CA GLN A 138 -4.63 -13.22 2.79
C GLN A 138 -5.94 -12.69 2.20
N ASP A 139 -7.04 -13.09 2.83
CA ASP A 139 -8.39 -12.60 2.50
C ASP A 139 -8.64 -11.19 3.06
N GLU A 140 -7.91 -10.78 4.10
CA GLU A 140 -8.04 -9.44 4.68
C GLU A 140 -7.37 -8.40 3.78
N GLU A 141 -8.15 -7.41 3.35
CA GLU A 141 -7.58 -6.20 2.76
C GLU A 141 -6.73 -5.48 3.82
N PRO A 142 -5.49 -5.07 3.50
CA PRO A 142 -4.66 -4.37 4.46
C PRO A 142 -5.40 -3.12 4.93
N CYS A 143 -5.52 -2.92 6.24
CA CYS A 143 -6.10 -1.70 6.78
C CYS A 143 -5.13 -0.53 6.52
N PHE A 144 -5.51 0.37 5.62
CA PHE A 144 -4.78 1.59 5.31
C PHE A 144 -5.52 2.82 5.86
N ASN A 145 -4.84 3.97 5.94
CA ASN A 145 -5.38 5.20 6.55
C ASN A 145 -5.73 5.08 8.04
N LYS A 146 -5.03 4.20 8.79
CA LYS A 146 -5.18 4.03 10.25
C LYS A 146 -5.15 5.36 10.99
N GLY A 147 -6.13 5.59 11.86
CA GLY A 147 -6.27 6.81 12.67
C GLY A 147 -6.71 8.07 11.91
N ILE A 148 -6.98 7.99 10.61
CA ILE A 148 -7.49 9.15 9.85
C ILE A 148 -9.00 9.27 10.07
N ILE A 149 -9.43 10.46 10.51
CA ILE A 149 -10.85 10.79 10.70
C ILE A 149 -11.29 11.94 9.79
N SER A 150 -12.56 11.89 9.39
CA SER A 150 -13.20 12.97 8.63
C SER A 150 -13.31 14.23 9.49
N PRO A 151 -12.88 15.40 8.99
CA PRO A 151 -13.05 16.66 9.73
C PRO A 151 -14.50 17.16 9.72
N ILE A 152 -15.40 16.51 8.97
CA ILE A 152 -16.82 16.88 8.90
C ILE A 152 -17.59 16.33 10.10
N ASP A 153 -17.43 15.03 10.38
CA ASP A 153 -18.26 14.30 11.34
C ASP A 153 -17.47 13.28 12.19
N GLY A 154 -16.14 13.32 12.16
CA GLY A 154 -15.29 12.43 12.96
C GLY A 154 -15.30 10.96 12.55
N LYS A 155 -15.98 10.59 11.46
CA LYS A 155 -16.02 9.19 10.99
C LYS A 155 -14.64 8.71 10.56
N SER A 156 -14.34 7.45 10.87
CA SER A 156 -13.12 6.77 10.43
C SER A 156 -13.03 6.74 8.91
N MET A 157 -11.84 7.01 8.40
CA MET A 157 -11.47 6.92 6.98
C MET A 157 -10.60 5.68 6.71
N GLU A 158 -10.49 4.78 7.68
CA GLU A 158 -9.74 3.53 7.56
C GLU A 158 -10.33 2.66 6.46
N SER A 159 -9.44 2.02 5.70
CA SER A 159 -9.78 1.16 4.55
C SER A 159 -10.54 1.85 3.41
N LEU A 160 -10.66 3.19 3.42
CA LEU A 160 -11.25 3.94 2.32
C LEU A 160 -10.20 4.34 1.30
N THR A 161 -10.35 3.86 0.06
CA THR A 161 -9.49 4.25 -1.07
C THR A 161 -9.37 5.76 -1.16
N ASN A 162 -8.14 6.28 -1.21
CA ASN A 162 -7.87 7.69 -1.40
C ASN A 162 -6.93 7.95 -2.57
N SER A 163 -7.05 9.15 -3.13
CA SER A 163 -6.12 9.67 -4.14
C SER A 163 -5.55 10.99 -3.64
N LYS A 164 -4.22 11.09 -3.63
CA LYS A 164 -3.51 12.34 -3.35
C LYS A 164 -3.32 13.10 -4.65
N THR A 165 -3.63 14.39 -4.64
CA THR A 165 -3.48 15.22 -5.82
C THR A 165 -2.04 15.67 -6.00
N HIS A 166 -1.41 15.22 -7.08
CA HIS A 166 -0.10 15.72 -7.50
C HIS A 166 -0.18 17.05 -8.26
N GLN A 167 -1.37 17.42 -8.76
CA GLN A 167 -1.61 18.71 -9.40
C GLN A 167 -1.99 19.75 -8.35
N ARG A 168 -1.24 20.86 -8.27
CA ARG A 168 -1.46 21.98 -7.36
C ARG A 168 -2.74 22.75 -7.70
N LEU A 169 -3.89 22.22 -7.30
CA LEU A 169 -5.12 23.02 -7.20
C LEU A 169 -5.03 23.89 -5.95
N GLU A 170 -4.50 25.10 -6.15
CA GLU A 170 -4.13 26.06 -5.13
C GLU A 170 -4.70 27.45 -5.47
N TYR A 171 -5.34 28.09 -4.49
CA TYR A 171 -5.88 29.44 -4.66
C TYR A 171 -5.45 30.34 -3.51
N ARG A 172 -5.03 31.56 -3.85
CA ARG A 172 -4.62 32.57 -2.88
C ARG A 172 -5.64 33.69 -2.85
N ALA A 173 -6.05 34.07 -1.64
CA ALA A 173 -6.89 35.23 -1.40
C ALA A 173 -6.62 35.77 0.01
N SER A 174 -6.61 37.09 0.15
CA SER A 174 -6.43 37.77 1.45
C SER A 174 -5.20 37.32 2.25
N GLY A 175 -4.08 37.04 1.56
CA GLY A 175 -2.84 36.54 2.21
C GLY A 175 -2.94 35.10 2.74
N LYS A 176 -4.01 34.37 2.45
CA LYS A 176 -4.19 32.95 2.78
C LYS A 176 -4.15 32.11 1.50
N LEU A 177 -3.88 30.82 1.66
CA LEU A 177 -3.86 29.81 0.60
C LEU A 177 -4.82 28.69 0.96
N ILE A 178 -5.72 28.33 0.05
CA ILE A 178 -6.49 27.08 0.11
C ILE A 178 -5.95 26.09 -0.93
N ARG A 179 -5.74 24.84 -0.52
CA ARG A 179 -5.19 23.77 -1.36
C ARG A 179 -6.02 22.50 -1.24
N TRP A 180 -6.35 21.89 -2.38
CA TRP A 180 -6.85 20.52 -2.44
C TRP A 180 -5.71 19.52 -2.30
N THR A 181 -5.76 18.67 -1.27
CA THR A 181 -4.68 17.72 -0.95
C THR A 181 -5.04 16.28 -1.25
N GLU A 182 -6.27 15.87 -0.97
CA GLU A 182 -6.69 14.48 -1.16
C GLU A 182 -8.21 14.35 -1.35
N VAL A 183 -8.61 13.22 -1.89
CA VAL A 183 -10.00 12.78 -2.00
C VAL A 183 -10.10 11.34 -1.51
N PHE A 184 -11.14 11.06 -0.72
CA PHE A 184 -11.52 9.73 -0.28
C PHE A 184 -12.79 9.28 -0.97
N TYR A 185 -12.81 8.02 -1.40
CA TYR A 185 -13.93 7.40 -2.08
C TYR A 185 -14.62 6.42 -1.14
N PHE A 186 -15.88 6.68 -0.82
CA PHE A 186 -16.74 5.75 -0.10
C PHE A 186 -17.46 4.90 -1.16
N LEU A 187 -16.78 3.87 -1.65
CA LEU A 187 -17.38 2.91 -2.58
C LEU A 187 -18.24 1.93 -1.76
N LYS A 188 -19.54 1.85 -2.09
CA LYS A 188 -20.46 0.92 -1.41
C LYS A 188 -20.54 -0.47 -2.06
N ASP A 189 -19.90 -0.69 -3.21
CA ASP A 189 -19.88 -2.01 -3.86
C ASP A 189 -18.51 -2.29 -4.48
N GLN A 190 -17.91 -3.39 -4.05
CA GLN A 190 -16.69 -3.92 -4.63
C GLN A 190 -16.99 -4.51 -6.02
N HIS A 191 -16.49 -3.86 -7.07
CA HIS A 191 -16.17 -4.58 -8.30
C HIS A 191 -14.69 -4.34 -8.65
N PRO A 192 -13.86 -5.40 -8.66
CA PRO A 192 -12.42 -5.30 -8.92
C PRO A 192 -12.05 -5.03 -10.39
N ASN A 193 -13.05 -4.87 -11.27
CA ASN A 193 -12.82 -4.58 -12.69
C ASN A 193 -13.24 -3.14 -13.04
N GLY A 194 -12.23 -2.28 -13.19
CA GLY A 194 -12.27 -1.14 -14.10
C GLY A 194 -13.32 -0.08 -13.82
N LEU A 195 -13.18 0.65 -12.71
CA LEU A 195 -13.78 1.97 -12.60
C LEU A 195 -13.19 2.86 -13.71
N ASN A 196 -14.04 3.51 -14.50
CA ASN A 196 -13.65 4.57 -15.43
C ASN A 196 -13.12 5.77 -14.63
N HIS A 197 -11.90 5.67 -14.10
CA HIS A 197 -11.23 6.67 -13.26
C HIS A 197 -11.17 8.07 -13.92
N THR A 198 -11.28 8.13 -15.25
CA THR A 198 -11.18 9.36 -16.04
C THR A 198 -12.40 10.28 -15.89
N SER A 199 -13.62 9.75 -15.78
CA SER A 199 -14.84 10.58 -15.63
C SER A 199 -14.99 11.13 -14.22
N HIS A 200 -14.64 10.33 -13.21
CA HIS A 200 -14.70 10.73 -11.81
C HIS A 200 -13.67 11.82 -11.49
N ASN A 201 -12.44 11.69 -12.00
CA ASN A 201 -11.40 12.71 -11.79
C ASN A 201 -11.81 14.10 -12.28
N ARG A 202 -12.52 14.21 -13.42
CA ARG A 202 -12.98 15.51 -13.94
C ARG A 202 -14.07 16.14 -13.07
N LEU A 203 -15.01 15.35 -12.56
CA LEU A 203 -16.07 15.85 -11.69
C LEU A 203 -15.49 16.28 -10.33
N THR A 204 -14.65 15.43 -9.72
CA THR A 204 -13.96 15.74 -8.47
C THR A 204 -13.12 17.02 -8.60
N GLU A 205 -12.38 17.20 -9.70
CA GLU A 205 -11.60 18.42 -9.95
C GLU A 205 -12.50 19.67 -10.06
N ARG A 206 -13.63 19.58 -10.77
CA ARG A 206 -14.58 20.69 -10.90
C ARG A 206 -15.19 21.08 -9.56
N LEU A 207 -15.55 20.09 -8.74
CA LEU A 207 -16.09 20.31 -7.40
C LEU A 207 -15.04 20.95 -6.48
N ALA A 208 -13.81 20.42 -6.48
CA ALA A 208 -12.70 20.98 -5.70
C ALA A 208 -12.41 22.44 -6.10
N ARG A 209 -12.37 22.73 -7.40
CA ARG A 209 -12.21 24.09 -7.93
C ARG A 209 -13.33 25.02 -7.48
N ALA A 210 -14.59 24.61 -7.67
CA ALA A 210 -15.75 25.43 -7.29
C ALA A 210 -15.75 25.74 -5.79
N PHE A 211 -15.47 24.73 -4.96
CA PHE A 211 -15.39 24.89 -3.52
C PHE A 211 -14.26 25.83 -3.09
N CYS A 212 -13.05 25.67 -3.63
CA CYS A 212 -11.94 26.56 -3.32
C CYS A 212 -12.25 28.01 -3.68
N LEU A 213 -12.78 28.24 -4.90
CA LEU A 213 -13.12 29.58 -5.38
C LEU A 213 -14.22 30.24 -4.53
N ALA A 214 -15.23 29.47 -4.12
CA ALA A 214 -16.30 29.97 -3.24
C ALA A 214 -15.77 30.43 -1.88
N LEU A 215 -14.73 29.76 -1.35
CA LEU A 215 -14.13 30.09 -0.06
C LEU A 215 -13.06 31.18 -0.11
N CYS A 216 -12.57 31.57 -1.29
CA CYS A 216 -11.51 32.58 -1.42
C CYS A 216 -11.81 33.87 -0.65
N GLN A 217 -13.05 34.36 -0.68
CA GLN A 217 -13.42 35.61 -0.02
C GLN A 217 -13.47 35.51 1.50
N SER A 218 -13.60 34.30 2.06
CA SER A 218 -13.74 34.05 3.50
C SER A 218 -12.49 33.40 4.13
N LEU A 219 -11.40 33.18 3.39
CA LEU A 219 -10.23 32.46 3.90
C LEU A 219 -9.59 33.10 5.16
N CYS A 220 -9.60 34.43 5.28
CA CYS A 220 -9.11 35.09 6.50
C CYS A 220 -9.95 34.72 7.71
N LEU A 221 -11.27 34.86 7.59
CA LEU A 221 -12.23 34.57 8.67
C LEU A 221 -12.16 33.09 9.07
N LEU A 222 -12.12 32.18 8.09
CA LEU A 222 -11.96 30.75 8.35
C LEU A 222 -10.68 30.45 9.13
N LYS A 223 -9.57 31.09 8.78
CA LYS A 223 -8.29 30.88 9.47
C LYS A 223 -8.28 31.50 10.87
N GLU A 224 -8.90 32.66 11.05
CA GLU A 224 -9.06 33.33 12.34
C GLU A 224 -9.92 32.51 13.31
N ASP A 225 -10.95 31.83 12.80
CA ASP A 225 -11.79 30.88 13.55
C ASP A 225 -11.13 29.50 13.76
N GLY A 226 -9.85 29.35 13.38
CA GLY A 226 -9.11 28.09 13.56
C GLY A 226 -9.46 26.98 12.55
N MET A 227 -10.35 27.24 11.59
CA MET A 227 -10.74 26.30 10.54
C MET A 227 -9.64 26.15 9.48
N THR A 228 -8.69 25.27 9.76
CA THR A 228 -7.50 25.03 8.92
C THR A 228 -7.60 23.78 8.06
N LYS A 229 -8.45 22.84 8.45
CA LYS A 229 -8.76 21.60 7.72
C LYS A 229 -10.24 21.65 7.34
N LEU A 230 -10.50 21.82 6.04
CA LEU A 230 -11.84 21.92 5.48
C LEU A 230 -12.14 20.67 4.68
N ALA A 231 -13.41 20.31 4.58
CA ALA A 231 -13.81 19.18 3.75
C ALA A 231 -15.17 19.41 3.11
N LEU A 232 -15.34 18.78 1.96
CA LEU A 232 -16.61 18.72 1.23
C LEU A 232 -16.96 17.25 1.03
N ARG A 233 -18.14 16.83 1.52
CA ARG A 233 -18.69 15.51 1.22
C ARG A 233 -19.82 15.65 0.21
N VAL A 234 -19.71 14.91 -0.90
CA VAL A 234 -20.70 14.91 -1.97
C VAL A 234 -21.25 13.51 -2.12
N THR A 235 -22.57 13.37 -1.98
CA THR A 235 -23.29 12.12 -2.25
C THR A 235 -24.02 12.25 -3.58
N LEU A 236 -23.70 11.39 -4.53
CA LEU A 236 -24.39 11.31 -5.82
C LEU A 236 -25.38 10.14 -5.75
N ASP A 237 -26.69 10.43 -5.64
CA ASP A 237 -27.73 9.41 -5.63
C ASP A 237 -28.36 9.27 -7.03
N GLY A 238 -28.30 8.06 -7.59
CA GLY A 238 -28.90 7.73 -8.89
C GLY A 238 -30.40 7.47 -8.77
N GLN A 239 -31.22 8.51 -8.66
CA GLN A 239 -32.67 8.35 -8.83
C GLN A 239 -32.99 8.02 -10.31
N LYS A 240 -33.60 6.85 -10.52
CA LYS A 240 -34.01 6.28 -11.82
C LYS A 240 -35.11 7.15 -12.45
N VAL A 241 -34.76 8.12 -13.29
CA VAL A 241 -35.75 8.81 -14.14
C VAL A 241 -35.93 7.99 -15.43
N ARG A 242 -37.10 7.35 -15.56
CA ARG A 242 -37.58 6.79 -16.82
C ARG A 242 -37.86 7.95 -17.79
N GLN A 243 -37.05 8.10 -18.82
CA GLN A 243 -37.44 8.63 -20.14
C GLN A 243 -36.32 8.36 -21.16
N ARG A 244 -36.66 7.68 -22.27
CA ARG A 244 -35.82 7.56 -23.50
C ARG A 244 -36.42 8.49 -24.58
N PRO A 245 -35.72 8.84 -25.69
CA PRO A 245 -34.34 8.50 -26.11
C PRO A 245 -33.50 9.77 -26.38
N HIS A 246 -32.28 9.94 -25.87
CA HIS A 246 -31.06 9.32 -26.40
C HIS A 246 -29.92 9.56 -25.38
N ARG A 247 -29.10 8.51 -25.19
CA ARG A 247 -27.87 8.45 -24.36
C ARG A 247 -28.07 8.60 -22.84
N ALA A 248 -28.51 7.50 -22.22
CA ALA A 248 -28.36 7.26 -20.78
C ALA A 248 -26.94 6.76 -20.48
N ALA A 249 -26.27 7.36 -19.50
CA ALA A 249 -25.17 6.74 -18.76
C ALA A 249 -25.59 6.62 -17.30
N TYR A 250 -25.55 5.40 -16.79
CA TYR A 250 -25.88 5.02 -15.42
C TYR A 250 -24.80 5.52 -14.45
N PHE A 251 -25.17 5.96 -13.25
CA PHE A 251 -24.22 6.14 -12.16
C PHE A 251 -24.75 5.46 -10.88
N SER A 252 -23.93 4.57 -10.35
CA SER A 252 -24.07 3.99 -9.01
C SER A 252 -23.72 5.04 -7.95
N SER A 253 -24.24 4.85 -6.74
CA SER A 253 -24.07 5.78 -5.64
C SER A 253 -22.60 5.90 -5.23
N LEU A 254 -22.12 7.14 -5.17
CA LEU A 254 -20.76 7.49 -4.75
C LEU A 254 -20.87 8.58 -3.70
N VAL A 255 -20.19 8.39 -2.58
CA VAL A 255 -19.94 9.47 -1.62
C VAL A 255 -18.46 9.81 -1.73
N ASP A 256 -18.14 11.00 -2.24
CA ASP A 256 -16.76 11.52 -2.28
C ASP A 256 -16.58 12.44 -1.07
N SER A 257 -15.53 12.25 -0.26
CA SER A 257 -15.09 13.29 0.69
C SER A 257 -13.77 13.90 0.24
N LEU A 258 -13.81 15.20 -0.04
CA LEU A 258 -12.67 16.03 -0.40
C LEU A 258 -12.02 16.59 0.87
N LEU A 259 -10.70 16.48 1.00
CA LEU A 259 -9.96 17.17 2.05
C LEU A 259 -9.14 18.34 1.49
N LEU A 260 -9.27 19.49 2.15
CA LEU A 260 -8.61 20.74 1.81
C LEU A 260 -7.88 21.30 3.02
N THR A 261 -6.69 21.86 2.78
CA THR A 261 -5.89 22.50 3.82
C THR A 261 -5.75 24.00 3.54
N VAL A 262 -5.98 24.84 4.56
CA VAL A 262 -5.75 26.29 4.49
C VAL A 262 -4.45 26.64 5.22
N THR A 263 -3.51 27.25 4.50
CA THR A 263 -2.21 27.69 5.05
C THR A 263 -2.09 29.22 4.95
N GLY A 264 -1.45 29.85 5.95
CA GLY A 264 -1.18 31.29 5.95
C GLY A 264 0.23 31.59 5.44
N SER A 265 0.43 32.73 4.77
CA SER A 265 1.77 33.19 4.42
C SER A 265 2.52 33.70 5.65
N GLY A 266 3.25 32.81 6.30
CA GLY A 266 4.41 33.11 7.12
C GLY A 266 5.56 32.30 6.56
N VAL A 267 6.65 32.97 6.16
CA VAL A 267 7.89 32.29 5.80
C VAL A 267 8.43 31.64 7.07
N THR A 268 8.35 30.31 7.15
CA THR A 268 9.30 29.49 7.89
C THR A 268 9.49 28.19 7.14
N ALA A 269 10.77 27.82 7.03
CA ALA A 269 11.30 26.76 6.21
C ALA A 269 10.64 25.39 6.46
N SER A 270 10.71 24.57 5.42
CA SER A 270 10.69 23.12 5.49
C SER A 270 11.53 22.65 6.67
N ASN A 271 10.89 22.20 7.74
CA ASN A 271 11.47 21.17 8.59
C ASN A 271 10.75 19.88 8.25
N ASP A 272 11.43 19.09 7.44
CA ASP A 272 11.25 17.65 7.38
C ASP A 272 11.21 17.10 8.81
N PHE A 273 10.02 16.75 9.29
CA PHE A 273 9.91 15.73 10.31
C PHE A 273 9.61 14.41 9.62
N LYS A 274 10.70 13.76 9.19
CA LYS A 274 10.89 12.35 9.52
C LYS A 274 10.57 12.20 11.00
N ASN A 275 9.54 11.46 11.34
CA ASN A 275 9.47 10.81 12.63
C ASN A 275 9.38 9.31 12.37
N TYR A 276 10.42 8.66 12.84
CA TYR A 276 10.52 7.24 13.14
C TYR A 276 9.39 6.81 14.08
#